data_AF-A0A2N2AMP6-F1
#
_entry.id   AF-A0A2N2AMP6-F1
#
_cell.length_a   1.000
_cell.length_b   1.000
_cell.length_c   1.000
_cell.angle_alpha   90.00
_cell.angle_beta   90.00
_cell.angle_gamma   90.00
#
_symmetry.space_group_name_H-M   'P 1'
#
loop_
_entity.id
_entity.type
_entity.pdbx_description
1 polymer ?
#
loop_
_entity_poly.entity_id
_entity_poly.type
_entity_poly.pdbx_seq_one_letter_code
_entity_poly.pdbx_strand_id
1 'polypeptide(L)'
;MAQELVAGTFYHGSPLVGLRELLLDAADPMTPFGPAVYLSRNRRVAEYYAKMEGTVYSVELSGRHGRVINYDRPFIEQPLFAQQVVQQIYQEYWLGDVLWHSNARCVQDLLHGKGVSRAELNAHLRAAGIWMVYGELSEVEKSGGRDGGVQYAVLEPHAITHIRQLEPPPASGSRRSIRFAPN
;
A
#
# COMPACT_ATOMS: atom_id res chain seq x y z
N MET A 1 6.33 6.73 26.86
CA MET A 1 6.62 5.68 25.85
C MET A 1 6.74 6.36 24.50
N ALA A 2 7.90 6.28 23.85
CA ALA A 2 8.07 6.80 22.50
C ALA A 2 7.15 6.02 21.55
N GLN A 3 6.28 6.71 20.82
CA GLN A 3 5.44 6.07 19.82
C GLN A 3 6.36 5.71 18.64
N GLU A 4 6.56 4.41 18.40
CA GLU A 4 7.28 3.97 17.21
C GLU A 4 6.52 4.46 15.97
N LEU A 5 7.21 5.24 15.14
CA LEU A 5 6.68 5.72 13.87
C LEU A 5 7.08 4.73 12.79
N VAL A 6 6.18 4.44 11.86
CA VAL A 6 6.62 3.94 10.56
C VAL A 6 7.21 5.14 9.84
N ALA A 7 8.53 5.11 9.67
CA ALA A 7 9.27 6.04 8.84
C ALA A 7 9.98 5.26 7.73
N GLY A 8 9.94 5.79 6.53
CA GLY A 8 10.67 5.19 5.42
C GLY A 8 10.30 5.78 4.07
N THR A 9 11.17 5.51 3.12
CA THR A 9 10.93 5.81 1.71
C THR A 9 10.20 4.65 1.04
N PHE A 10 9.13 4.99 0.34
CA PHE A 10 8.33 4.11 -0.48
C PHE A 10 8.28 4.66 -1.91
N TYR A 11 7.74 3.87 -2.83
CA TYR A 11 7.63 4.21 -4.23
C TYR A 11 6.20 4.11 -4.71
N HIS A 12 5.75 5.13 -5.43
CA HIS A 12 4.45 5.19 -6.10
C HIS A 12 4.67 5.26 -7.61
N GLY A 13 4.07 4.36 -8.38
CA GLY A 13 4.05 4.45 -9.84
C GLY A 13 2.79 5.15 -10.30
N SER A 14 2.91 6.17 -11.15
CA SER A 14 1.75 6.86 -11.72
C SER A 14 1.95 7.13 -13.21
N PRO A 15 0.89 7.01 -14.03
CA PRO A 15 0.92 7.49 -15.41
C PRO A 15 1.02 9.01 -15.51
N LEU A 16 0.79 9.75 -14.41
CA LEU A 16 0.83 11.21 -14.38
C LEU A 16 2.22 11.71 -13.94
N VAL A 17 2.67 12.79 -14.59
CA VAL A 17 3.93 13.48 -14.31
C VAL A 17 3.65 14.76 -13.53
N GLY A 18 4.57 15.16 -12.64
CA GLY A 18 4.47 16.41 -11.90
C GLY A 18 3.44 16.41 -10.75
N LEU A 19 3.07 15.25 -10.22
CA LEU A 19 2.17 15.16 -9.07
C LEU A 19 2.78 15.87 -7.85
N ARG A 20 1.95 16.72 -7.22
CA ARG A 20 2.28 17.42 -5.98
C ARG A 20 1.60 16.80 -4.76
N GLU A 21 0.54 16.03 -5.00
CA GLU A 21 -0.24 15.33 -3.98
C GLU A 21 -0.70 13.97 -4.53
N LEU A 22 -0.99 13.03 -3.63
CA LEU A 22 -1.58 11.74 -3.95
C LEU A 22 -2.95 11.65 -3.28
N LEU A 23 -4.00 11.48 -4.08
CA LEU A 23 -5.39 11.41 -3.62
C LEU A 23 -5.83 9.95 -3.49
N LEU A 24 -6.55 9.63 -2.42
CA LEU A 24 -7.04 8.27 -2.13
C LEU A 24 -8.00 7.75 -3.21
N ASP A 25 -8.86 8.62 -3.71
CA ASP A 25 -9.99 8.25 -4.58
C ASP A 25 -9.60 8.10 -6.05
N ALA A 26 -8.31 8.32 -6.38
CA ALA A 26 -7.80 8.12 -7.73
C ALA A 26 -7.46 6.65 -8.04
N ALA A 27 -7.53 5.76 -7.05
CA ALA A 27 -7.23 4.34 -7.20
C ALA A 27 -8.39 3.57 -7.84
N ASP A 28 -8.05 2.56 -8.64
CA ASP A 28 -9.02 1.65 -9.25
C ASP A 28 -9.84 0.94 -8.14
N PRO A 29 -11.19 0.93 -8.22
CA PRO A 29 -12.05 0.24 -7.25
C PRO A 29 -11.79 -1.27 -7.15
N MET A 30 -11.12 -1.86 -8.16
CA MET A 30 -10.72 -3.27 -8.18
C MET A 30 -9.37 -3.54 -7.49
N THR A 31 -8.75 -2.53 -6.87
CA THR A 31 -7.50 -2.74 -6.15
C THR A 31 -7.64 -3.70 -4.95
N PRO A 32 -6.61 -4.51 -4.63
CA PRO A 32 -6.76 -5.64 -3.71
C PRO A 32 -7.11 -5.27 -2.27
N PHE A 33 -6.72 -4.07 -1.83
CA PHE A 33 -7.02 -3.53 -0.50
C PHE A 33 -8.05 -2.39 -0.55
N GLY A 34 -8.71 -2.15 -1.70
CA GLY A 34 -9.67 -1.06 -1.89
C GLY A 34 -9.03 0.32 -2.13
N PRO A 35 -9.84 1.39 -2.21
CA PRO A 35 -9.38 2.74 -2.48
C PRO A 35 -8.36 3.22 -1.44
N ALA A 36 -7.16 3.58 -1.90
CA ALA A 36 -6.03 4.01 -1.09
C ALA A 36 -4.92 4.58 -1.99
N VAL A 37 -3.92 5.23 -1.40
CA VAL A 37 -2.65 5.50 -2.11
C VAL A 37 -1.76 4.27 -1.99
N TYR A 38 -1.53 3.58 -3.12
CA TYR A 38 -0.70 2.37 -3.17
C TYR A 38 0.77 2.69 -3.35
N LEU A 39 1.58 2.05 -2.53
CA LEU A 39 3.02 2.22 -2.43
C LEU A 39 3.72 0.86 -2.31
N SER A 40 4.95 0.78 -2.77
CA SER A 40 5.83 -0.37 -2.54
C SER A 40 7.19 0.08 -2.01
N ARG A 41 7.87 -0.77 -1.23
CA ARG A 41 9.29 -0.56 -0.91
C ARG A 41 10.21 -0.95 -2.06
N ASN A 42 9.71 -1.69 -3.04
CA ASN A 42 10.46 -2.09 -4.22
C ASN A 42 10.17 -1.13 -5.39
N ARG A 43 11.15 -0.32 -5.79
CA ARG A 43 11.04 0.61 -6.92
C ARG A 43 10.58 -0.10 -8.20
N ARG A 44 11.04 -1.32 -8.48
CA ARG A 44 10.67 -2.05 -9.70
C ARG A 44 9.19 -2.36 -9.78
N VAL A 45 8.56 -2.59 -8.63
CA VAL A 45 7.12 -2.81 -8.54
C VAL A 45 6.37 -1.52 -8.87
N ALA A 46 6.82 -0.38 -8.35
CA ALA A 46 6.26 0.93 -8.70
C ALA A 46 6.46 1.28 -10.20
N GLU A 47 7.60 0.90 -10.80
CA GLU A 47 7.86 1.12 -12.23
C GLU A 47 6.81 0.42 -13.13
N TYR A 48 6.30 -0.74 -12.72
CA TYR A 48 5.23 -1.43 -13.45
C TYR A 48 3.96 -0.56 -13.52
N TYR A 49 3.59 0.11 -12.43
CA TYR A 49 2.38 0.93 -12.36
C TYR A 49 2.53 2.30 -13.02
N ALA A 50 3.76 2.79 -13.25
CA ALA A 50 4.00 4.03 -13.98
C ALA A 50 3.53 3.97 -15.45
N LYS A 51 3.51 2.78 -16.07
CA LYS A 51 3.25 2.60 -17.51
C LYS A 51 4.30 3.33 -18.39
N MET A 52 4.16 3.28 -19.71
CA MET A 52 5.21 3.74 -20.66
C MET A 52 5.58 5.22 -20.55
N GLU A 53 4.64 6.11 -20.27
CA GLU A 53 4.86 7.57 -20.24
C GLU A 53 4.78 8.16 -18.82
N GLY A 54 4.55 7.34 -17.81
CA GLY A 54 4.46 7.81 -16.44
C GLY A 54 5.81 7.95 -15.75
N THR A 55 5.73 8.13 -14.44
CA THR A 55 6.90 8.31 -13.60
C THR A 55 6.74 7.61 -12.26
N VAL A 56 7.85 7.41 -11.57
CA VAL A 56 7.89 6.86 -10.22
C VAL A 56 8.18 7.99 -9.26
N TYR A 57 7.41 8.07 -8.20
CA TYR A 57 7.60 9.00 -7.11
C TYR A 57 8.20 8.28 -5.92
N SER A 58 9.21 8.87 -5.30
CA SER A 58 9.61 8.57 -3.93
C SER A 58 8.62 9.25 -3.00
N VAL A 59 8.09 8.49 -2.05
CA VAL A 59 7.08 8.94 -1.08
C VAL A 59 7.62 8.67 0.31
N GLU A 60 7.72 9.71 1.12
CA GLU A 60 8.04 9.58 2.54
C GLU A 60 6.75 9.52 3.34
N LEU A 61 6.70 8.56 4.25
CA LEU A 61 5.58 8.39 5.17
C LEU A 61 6.01 8.66 6.60
N SER A 62 5.09 9.22 7.38
CA SER A 62 5.18 9.31 8.83
C SER A 62 3.82 9.02 9.44
N GLY A 63 3.75 8.00 10.29
CA GLY A 63 2.53 7.64 10.98
C GLY A 63 2.79 6.72 12.16
N ARG A 64 1.83 6.63 13.08
CA ARG A 64 1.97 5.83 14.30
C ARG A 64 1.95 4.34 13.96
N HIS A 65 2.96 3.57 14.35
CA HIS A 65 3.04 2.14 14.09
C HIS A 65 1.84 1.37 14.67
N GLY A 66 1.35 1.78 15.84
CA GLY A 66 0.16 1.18 16.45
C GLY A 66 -1.15 1.38 15.69
N ARG A 67 -1.15 2.16 14.60
CA ARG A 67 -2.33 2.49 13.77
C ARG A 67 -2.21 1.97 12.35
N VAL A 68 -1.53 0.84 12.21
CA VAL A 68 -1.31 0.13 10.96
C VAL A 68 -1.87 -1.28 11.12
N ILE A 69 -2.42 -1.85 10.03
CA ILE A 69 -2.84 -3.25 9.97
C ILE A 69 -1.95 -4.01 8.98
N ASN A 70 -1.42 -5.15 9.42
CA ASN A 70 -0.76 -6.11 8.53
C ASN A 70 -1.75 -7.22 8.16
N TYR A 71 -2.14 -7.28 6.89
CA TYR A 71 -3.09 -8.26 6.38
C TYR A 71 -2.54 -9.69 6.30
N ASP A 72 -1.21 -9.90 6.34
CA ASP A 72 -0.61 -11.24 6.31
C ASP A 72 -0.49 -11.86 7.70
N ARG A 73 -0.81 -11.10 8.74
CA ARG A 73 -0.62 -11.48 10.13
C ARG A 73 -1.94 -11.89 10.79
N PRO A 74 -1.91 -12.86 11.73
CA PRO A 74 -3.06 -13.16 12.57
C PRO A 74 -3.57 -11.91 13.31
N PHE A 75 -4.86 -11.89 13.62
CA PHE A 75 -5.49 -10.80 14.37
C PHE A 75 -4.80 -10.53 15.72
N ILE A 76 -4.44 -11.60 16.45
CA ILE A 76 -3.82 -11.49 17.77
C ILE A 76 -2.41 -10.90 17.74
N GLU A 77 -1.75 -10.89 16.57
CA GLU A 77 -0.41 -10.33 16.38
C GLU A 77 -0.44 -8.84 15.97
N GLN A 78 -1.63 -8.27 15.72
CA GLN A 78 -1.75 -6.85 15.37
C GLN A 78 -1.44 -5.96 16.57
N PRO A 79 -1.09 -4.68 16.36
CA PRO A 79 -1.04 -3.71 17.45
C PRO A 79 -2.37 -3.63 18.21
N LEU A 80 -2.33 -3.44 19.54
CA LEU A 80 -3.53 -3.45 20.39
C LEU A 80 -4.63 -2.49 19.90
N PHE A 81 -4.25 -1.30 19.45
CA PHE A 81 -5.21 -0.33 18.89
C PHE A 81 -5.86 -0.85 17.61
N ALA A 82 -5.08 -1.43 16.69
CA ALA A 82 -5.60 -2.05 15.48
C ALA A 82 -6.53 -3.23 15.79
N GLN A 83 -6.22 -4.04 16.82
CA GLN A 83 -7.10 -5.11 17.29
C GLN A 83 -8.46 -4.56 17.73
N GLN A 84 -8.46 -3.49 18.53
CA GLN A 84 -9.68 -2.84 19.01
C GLN A 84 -10.54 -2.31 17.85
N VAL A 85 -9.92 -1.65 16.87
CA VAL A 85 -10.61 -1.12 15.69
C VAL A 85 -11.23 -2.26 14.86
N VAL A 86 -10.45 -3.29 14.54
CA VAL A 86 -10.95 -4.45 13.79
C VAL A 86 -12.10 -5.13 14.53
N GLN A 87 -12.00 -5.27 15.85
CA GLN A 87 -13.07 -5.83 16.66
C GLN A 87 -14.33 -4.97 16.66
N GLN A 88 -14.19 -3.64 16.74
CA GLN A 88 -15.33 -2.72 16.68
C GLN A 88 -16.05 -2.82 15.33
N ILE A 89 -15.29 -2.73 14.21
CA ILE A 89 -15.85 -2.89 12.86
C ILE A 89 -16.53 -4.25 12.76
N TYR A 90 -15.90 -5.31 13.28
CA TYR A 90 -16.48 -6.64 13.19
C TYR A 90 -17.81 -6.76 13.94
N GLN A 91 -17.90 -6.19 15.14
CA GLN A 91 -19.11 -6.17 15.95
C GLN A 91 -20.24 -5.36 15.31
N GLU A 92 -19.91 -4.22 14.69
CA GLU A 92 -20.86 -3.34 14.02
C GLU A 92 -21.53 -4.02 12.83
N TYR A 93 -20.77 -4.79 12.04
CA TYR A 93 -21.25 -5.40 10.80
C TYR A 93 -21.75 -6.84 10.94
N TRP A 94 -21.27 -7.60 11.93
CA TRP A 94 -21.48 -9.05 11.97
C TRP A 94 -22.02 -9.61 13.30
N LEU A 95 -22.62 -8.75 14.13
CA LEU A 95 -23.64 -9.07 15.15
C LEU A 95 -23.56 -10.47 15.80
N GLY A 96 -22.46 -10.81 16.49
CA GLY A 96 -22.58 -11.83 17.55
C GLY A 96 -21.34 -12.67 17.86
N ASP A 97 -20.44 -12.91 16.91
CA ASP A 97 -19.29 -13.76 17.19
C ASP A 97 -18.09 -12.96 17.71
N VAL A 98 -17.60 -13.37 18.86
CA VAL A 98 -16.44 -12.77 19.51
C VAL A 98 -15.18 -13.24 18.78
N LEU A 99 -14.48 -12.31 18.11
CA LEU A 99 -13.27 -12.56 17.30
C LEU A 99 -12.16 -13.36 18.02
N TRP A 100 -12.16 -13.40 19.35
CA TRP A 100 -11.13 -14.04 20.18
C TRP A 100 -10.99 -15.55 19.91
N HIS A 101 -11.99 -16.20 19.32
CA HIS A 101 -11.96 -17.62 18.93
C HIS A 101 -11.72 -17.85 17.44
N SER A 102 -11.65 -16.79 16.63
CA SER A 102 -11.44 -16.95 15.21
C SER A 102 -9.95 -17.22 14.94
N ASN A 103 -9.62 -18.47 14.61
CA ASN A 103 -8.38 -18.82 13.92
C ASN A 103 -8.39 -18.33 12.47
N ALA A 104 -9.02 -17.18 12.20
CA ALA A 104 -9.00 -16.58 10.87
C ALA A 104 -7.54 -16.39 10.50
N ARG A 105 -7.13 -17.09 9.44
CA ARG A 105 -5.73 -17.32 9.12
C ARG A 105 -4.98 -16.02 8.85
N CYS A 106 -5.71 -14.94 8.57
CA CYS A 106 -5.20 -13.58 8.54
C CYS A 106 -6.31 -12.52 8.71
N VAL A 107 -5.96 -11.27 9.04
CA VAL A 107 -6.92 -10.15 9.22
C VAL A 107 -7.69 -9.84 7.94
N GLN A 108 -7.11 -10.11 6.77
CA GLN A 108 -7.76 -9.91 5.48
C GLN A 108 -9.05 -10.73 5.34
N ASP A 109 -9.04 -11.98 5.79
CA ASP A 109 -10.21 -12.87 5.75
C ASP A 109 -11.32 -12.37 6.67
N LEU A 110 -10.95 -11.82 7.83
CA LEU A 110 -11.90 -11.26 8.81
C LEU A 110 -12.64 -10.05 8.23
N LEU A 111 -11.90 -9.13 7.60
CA LEU A 111 -12.46 -7.86 7.18
C LEU A 111 -13.15 -7.93 5.82
N HIS A 112 -12.76 -8.85 4.94
CA HIS A 112 -13.38 -9.01 3.61
C HIS A 112 -14.48 -10.10 3.58
N GLY A 113 -14.70 -10.83 4.67
CA GLY A 113 -15.43 -12.10 4.66
C GLY A 113 -16.95 -12.08 4.52
N LYS A 114 -17.64 -10.94 4.46
CA LYS A 114 -19.10 -10.93 4.71
C LYS A 114 -19.90 -9.76 4.07
N GLY A 115 -19.58 -9.40 2.83
CA GLY A 115 -20.42 -8.51 2.02
C GLY A 115 -20.24 -7.00 2.23
N VAL A 116 -19.32 -6.58 3.10
CA VAL A 116 -18.84 -5.19 3.16
C VAL A 116 -17.86 -4.97 2.02
N SER A 117 -18.03 -3.90 1.25
CA SER A 117 -17.09 -3.56 0.17
C SER A 117 -15.76 -3.07 0.73
N ARG A 118 -14.66 -3.23 -0.03
CA ARG A 118 -13.35 -2.71 0.39
C ARG A 118 -13.35 -1.20 0.58
N ALA A 119 -14.16 -0.47 -0.19
CA ALA A 119 -14.31 0.98 -0.07
C ALA A 119 -14.95 1.37 1.27
N GLU A 120 -16.04 0.70 1.65
CA GLU A 120 -16.66 0.90 2.96
C GLU A 120 -15.68 0.54 4.06
N LEU A 121 -15.04 -0.63 4.00
CA LEU A 121 -14.05 -1.04 4.99
C LEU A 121 -12.94 0.00 5.19
N ASN A 122 -12.33 0.49 4.11
CA ASN A 122 -11.29 1.52 4.19
C ASN A 122 -11.81 2.82 4.79
N ALA A 123 -13.06 3.20 4.52
CA ALA A 123 -13.70 4.35 5.15
C ALA A 123 -13.84 4.16 6.67
N HIS A 124 -14.25 2.97 7.15
CA HIS A 124 -14.34 2.67 8.58
C HIS A 124 -12.96 2.64 9.26
N LEU A 125 -11.99 1.99 8.64
CA LEU A 125 -10.61 1.94 9.14
C LEU A 125 -10.03 3.35 9.27
N ARG A 126 -10.22 4.18 8.25
CA ARG A 126 -9.79 5.59 8.25
C ARG A 126 -10.52 6.39 9.32
N ALA A 127 -11.84 6.25 9.45
CA ALA A 127 -12.61 6.96 10.48
C ALA A 127 -12.15 6.60 11.90
N ALA A 128 -11.71 5.37 12.11
CA ALA A 128 -11.11 4.89 13.35
C ALA A 128 -9.63 5.30 13.53
N GLY A 129 -9.03 5.98 12.55
CA GLY A 129 -7.66 6.50 12.59
C GLY A 129 -6.59 5.46 12.25
N ILE A 130 -6.93 4.38 11.55
CA ILE A 130 -5.95 3.51 10.88
C ILE A 130 -5.51 4.23 9.61
N TRP A 131 -4.21 4.49 9.49
CA TRP A 131 -3.67 5.31 8.40
C TRP A 131 -3.05 4.47 7.27
N MET A 132 -2.77 3.19 7.52
CA MET A 132 -2.17 2.30 6.53
C MET A 132 -2.58 0.84 6.77
N VAL A 133 -2.81 0.13 5.67
CA VAL A 133 -2.88 -1.33 5.63
C VAL A 133 -1.78 -1.83 4.69
N TYR A 134 -1.21 -2.98 4.98
CA TYR A 134 -0.21 -3.58 4.09
C TYR A 134 -0.26 -5.09 4.14
N GLY A 135 0.15 -5.73 3.06
CA GLY A 135 0.19 -7.17 2.95
C GLY A 135 0.86 -7.62 1.67
N GLU A 136 1.15 -8.91 1.58
CA GLU A 136 1.73 -9.55 0.42
C GLU A 136 0.65 -9.77 -0.64
N LEU A 137 0.94 -9.31 -1.85
CA LEU A 137 0.12 -9.62 -3.01
C LEU A 137 0.86 -10.62 -3.89
N SER A 138 0.17 -11.70 -4.19
CA SER A 138 0.63 -12.67 -5.17
C SER A 138 0.72 -12.01 -6.55
N GLU A 139 1.75 -12.39 -7.28
CA GLU A 139 1.95 -12.00 -8.67
C GLU A 139 0.72 -12.29 -9.52
N VAL A 140 0.24 -11.29 -10.27
CA VAL A 140 -0.86 -11.47 -11.21
C VAL A 140 -0.27 -11.79 -12.58
N GLU A 141 -0.73 -12.85 -13.26
CA GLU A 141 -0.24 -13.21 -14.61
C GLU A 141 -0.35 -12.05 -15.61
N LYS A 142 -1.40 -11.23 -15.50
CA LYS A 142 -1.62 -10.03 -16.31
C LYS A 142 -0.53 -8.97 -16.15
N SER A 143 0.21 -8.98 -15.04
CA SER A 143 1.37 -8.13 -14.81
C SER A 143 2.69 -8.70 -15.33
N GLY A 144 2.67 -9.94 -15.83
CA GLY A 144 3.87 -10.70 -16.14
C GLY A 144 4.71 -11.02 -14.90
N GLY A 145 4.07 -11.11 -13.72
CA GLY A 145 4.72 -11.45 -12.46
C GLY A 145 5.52 -10.31 -11.82
N ARG A 146 5.22 -9.04 -12.15
CA ARG A 146 6.05 -7.89 -11.75
C ARG A 146 5.44 -7.03 -10.65
N ASP A 147 4.19 -7.31 -10.27
CA ASP A 147 3.45 -6.61 -9.22
C ASP A 147 3.49 -7.31 -7.85
N GLY A 148 4.15 -8.47 -7.78
CA GLY A 148 4.26 -9.27 -6.57
C GLY A 148 5.06 -8.61 -5.45
N GLY A 149 4.70 -8.99 -4.23
CA GLY A 149 5.38 -8.58 -2.99
C GLY A 149 4.53 -7.71 -2.08
N VAL A 150 5.17 -7.13 -1.07
CA VAL A 150 4.46 -6.33 -0.06
C VAL A 150 4.02 -4.99 -0.64
N GLN A 151 2.71 -4.76 -0.63
CA GLN A 151 2.08 -3.50 -1.01
C GLN A 151 1.58 -2.79 0.25
N TYR A 152 1.67 -1.46 0.22
CA TYR A 152 1.26 -0.58 1.30
C TYR A 152 0.16 0.34 0.77
N ALA A 153 -1.04 0.23 1.33
CA ALA A 153 -2.18 1.07 1.01
C ALA A 153 -2.35 2.12 2.13
N VAL A 154 -1.98 3.36 1.81
CA VAL A 154 -2.15 4.50 2.71
C VAL A 154 -3.58 4.99 2.61
N LEU A 155 -4.28 4.99 3.76
CA LEU A 155 -5.68 5.38 3.91
C LEU A 155 -5.83 6.85 4.32
N GLU A 156 -4.76 7.48 4.79
CA GLU A 156 -4.77 8.86 5.27
C GLU A 156 -3.67 9.68 4.59
N PRO A 157 -4.01 10.62 3.69
CA PRO A 157 -3.03 11.40 2.93
C PRO A 157 -2.08 12.21 3.80
N HIS A 158 -2.52 12.60 5.02
CA HIS A 158 -1.68 13.35 5.94
C HIS A 158 -0.49 12.54 6.50
N ALA A 159 -0.50 11.21 6.33
CA ALA A 159 0.66 10.38 6.62
C ALA A 159 1.77 10.52 5.56
N ILE A 160 1.47 11.09 4.39
CA ILE A 160 2.45 11.38 3.34
C ILE A 160 3.09 12.72 3.66
N THR A 161 4.38 12.70 3.99
CA THR A 161 5.12 13.91 4.39
C THR A 161 5.82 14.56 3.21
N HIS A 162 6.33 13.76 2.27
CA HIS A 162 7.00 14.26 1.07
C HIS A 162 6.73 13.38 -0.15
N ILE A 163 6.63 14.02 -1.30
CA ILE A 163 6.54 13.37 -2.62
C ILE A 163 7.62 13.98 -3.50
N ARG A 164 8.45 13.14 -4.09
CA ARG A 164 9.50 13.55 -5.03
C ARG A 164 9.43 12.69 -6.27
N GLN A 165 9.23 13.33 -7.42
CA GLN A 165 9.37 12.66 -8.71
C GLN A 165 10.82 12.19 -8.89
N LEU A 166 10.99 10.93 -9.23
CA LEU A 166 12.29 10.37 -9.58
C LEU A 166 12.53 10.56 -11.06
N GLU A 167 13.77 10.88 -11.41
CA GLU A 167 14.18 10.85 -12.80
C GLU A 167 14.03 9.41 -13.34
N PRO A 168 13.55 9.25 -14.58
CA PRO A 168 13.55 7.94 -15.21
C PRO A 168 14.99 7.40 -15.20
N PRO A 169 15.19 6.09 -14.98
CA PRO A 169 16.53 5.53 -15.02
C PRO A 169 17.16 5.87 -16.38
N PRO A 170 18.46 6.20 -16.43
CA PRO A 170 19.12 6.49 -17.69
C PRO A 170 18.89 5.31 -18.63
N ALA A 171 18.43 5.60 -19.86
CA ALA A 171 18.12 4.56 -20.82
C ALA A 171 19.30 3.60 -20.92
N SER A 172 19.07 2.32 -20.61
CA SER A 172 20.05 1.25 -20.76
C SER A 172 20.26 1.00 -22.25
N GLY A 173 21.00 1.91 -22.89
CA GLY A 173 21.05 2.03 -24.34
C GLY A 173 22.06 3.03 -24.89
N SER A 174 22.75 3.84 -24.07
CA SER A 174 23.98 4.50 -24.54
C SER A 174 25.15 3.51 -24.44
N ARG A 175 25.18 2.51 -25.33
CA ARG A 175 26.48 1.98 -25.75
C ARG A 175 27.16 3.14 -26.44
N ARG A 176 28.01 3.88 -25.72
CA ARG A 176 29.03 4.70 -26.37
C ARG A 176 29.79 3.74 -27.27
N SER A 177 29.53 3.82 -28.58
CA SER A 177 30.36 3.18 -29.57
C SER A 177 31.73 3.84 -29.44
N ILE A 178 32.64 3.15 -28.76
CA ILE A 178 34.06 3.48 -28.82
C ILE A 178 34.47 3.18 -30.26
N ARG A 179 34.42 4.20 -31.12
CA ARG A 179 35.04 4.14 -32.44
C ARG A 179 36.54 4.20 -32.21
N PHE A 180 37.22 3.08 -32.34
CA PHE A 180 38.66 3.10 -32.56
C PHE A 180 38.90 3.69 -33.94
N ALA A 181 39.66 4.78 -34.02
CA ALA A 181 40.19 5.27 -35.27
C ALA A 181 41.23 4.27 -35.79
N PRO A 182 41.22 3.88 -37.08
CA PRO A 182 42.34 3.16 -37.65
C PRO A 182 43.54 4.10 -37.80
N ASN A 183 44.72 3.58 -37.45
CA ASN A 183 46.03 4.20 -37.72
C ASN A 183 46.29 4.30 -39.22
#